data_AF-J2K480-F1
#
_entry.id   AF-J2K480-F1
#
_cell.length_a   1.000
_cell.length_b   1.000
_cell.length_c   1.000
_cell.angle_alpha   90.00
_cell.angle_beta   90.00
_cell.angle_gamma   90.00
#
_symmetry.space_group_name_H-M   'P 1'
#
loop_
_entity.id
_entity.type
_entity.pdbx_description
1 polymer ?
#
loop_
_entity_poly.entity_id
_entity_poly.type
_entity_poly.pdbx_seq_one_letter_code
_entity_poly.pdbx_strand_id
1 'polypeptide(L)'
;MFPRSKTGKIGAFARCVLSGALTGAVVAGPAQAADDEDDLAPYEGRVVAKRGVVLRTGPSYEYRAVGSKRYGTVVAIACRLNGQEVEGNPVWYRLSDASYAWSSVRHIVHDGEDPRWC
;
A
#
# COMPACT_ATOMS: atom_id res chain seq x y z
N MET A 1 -12.64 -20.50 17.25
CA MET A 1 -12.14 -20.85 18.60
C MET A 1 -10.84 -20.11 18.82
N PHE A 2 -10.90 -18.97 19.51
CA PHE A 2 -9.73 -18.16 19.87
C PHE A 2 -8.96 -18.85 21.00
N PRO A 3 -7.62 -18.97 20.93
CA PRO A 3 -6.81 -19.06 22.13
C PRO A 3 -6.52 -17.65 22.65
N ARG A 4 -6.83 -17.47 23.93
CA ARG A 4 -6.55 -16.29 24.76
C ARG A 4 -5.05 -16.14 25.05
N SER A 5 -4.62 -14.88 25.01
CA SER A 5 -3.71 -14.14 25.91
C SER A 5 -2.70 -14.90 26.78
N LYS A 6 -1.44 -14.43 26.76
CA LYS A 6 -0.59 -14.41 27.96
C LYS A 6 0.30 -13.16 28.03
N THR A 7 -0.11 -12.26 28.91
CA THR A 7 0.67 -11.19 29.53
C THR A 7 1.91 -11.75 30.23
N GLY A 8 3.07 -11.09 30.07
CA GLY A 8 4.33 -11.51 30.68
C GLY A 8 5.32 -10.38 30.94
N LYS A 9 5.14 -9.72 32.10
CA LYS A 9 6.17 -9.28 33.07
C LYS A 9 7.26 -8.28 32.65
N ILE A 10 6.97 -7.05 33.08
CA ILE A 10 7.83 -6.05 33.71
C ILE A 10 8.95 -6.71 34.55
N GLY A 11 10.20 -6.31 34.29
CA GLY A 11 11.38 -6.70 35.07
C GLY A 11 12.38 -5.54 35.12
N ALA A 12 12.15 -4.60 36.04
CA ALA A 12 13.09 -3.56 36.40
C ALA A 12 14.09 -4.11 37.43
N PHE A 13 15.38 -4.10 37.09
CA PHE A 13 16.52 -4.18 38.01
C PHE A 13 17.43 -3.01 37.62
N ALA A 14 17.53 -1.91 38.39
CA ALA A 14 18.38 -1.74 39.59
C ALA A 14 19.83 -2.20 39.33
N ARG A 15 20.91 -1.43 39.53
CA ARG A 15 21.14 -0.09 40.09
C ARG A 15 22.65 0.23 39.85
N CYS A 16 22.98 1.53 39.77
CA CYS A 16 24.26 2.18 40.12
C CYS A 16 25.62 1.57 39.73
N VAL A 17 26.37 2.27 38.85
CA VAL A 17 27.85 2.37 38.92
C VAL A 17 28.32 3.77 38.46
N LEU A 18 28.84 4.51 39.44
CA LEU A 18 29.99 5.45 39.47
C LEU A 18 30.27 6.47 38.33
N SER A 19 30.47 7.71 38.78
CA SER A 19 30.94 8.89 38.07
C SER A 19 32.19 8.68 37.20
N GLY A 20 32.14 9.21 35.98
CA GLY A 20 33.30 9.48 35.14
C GLY A 20 32.98 10.61 34.16
N ALA A 21 33.51 11.81 34.43
CA ALA A 21 33.44 12.93 33.50
C ALA A 21 34.45 12.70 32.36
N LEU A 22 33.95 12.37 31.18
CA LEU A 22 34.68 12.46 29.91
C LEU A 22 33.81 13.22 28.92
N THR A 23 34.30 14.40 28.53
CA THR A 23 33.82 15.19 27.39
C THR A 23 33.89 14.33 26.13
N GLY A 24 32.73 13.80 25.72
CA GLY A 24 32.54 13.07 24.47
C GLY A 24 31.19 13.42 23.89
N ALA A 25 31.19 14.20 22.81
CA ALA A 25 29.99 14.48 22.04
C ALA A 25 29.50 13.19 21.39
N VAL A 26 28.36 12.68 21.85
CA VAL A 26 27.53 11.76 21.08
C VAL A 26 26.19 12.44 20.87
N VAL A 27 25.99 12.81 19.61
CA VAL A 27 24.75 13.35 19.06
C VAL A 27 23.59 12.47 19.52
N ALA A 28 22.69 13.05 20.32
CA ALA A 28 21.33 12.53 20.46
C ALA A 28 20.65 12.76 19.10
N GLY A 29 20.91 11.87 18.15
CA GLY A 29 20.07 11.76 16.97
C GLY A 29 18.65 11.47 17.45
N PRO A 30 17.62 12.11 16.86
CA PRO A 30 16.27 11.66 17.14
C PRO A 30 16.22 10.18 16.79
N ALA A 31 15.75 9.36 17.74
CA ALA A 31 15.26 8.04 17.40
C ALA A 31 14.14 8.29 16.39
N GLN A 32 14.44 8.09 15.11
CA GLN A 32 13.42 7.97 14.11
C GLN A 32 12.56 6.81 14.59
N ALA A 33 11.34 7.14 15.03
CA ALA A 33 10.30 6.14 15.05
C ALA A 33 10.38 5.49 13.68
N ALA A 34 10.67 4.19 13.66
CA ALA A 34 10.31 3.40 12.50
C ALA A 34 8.81 3.63 12.38
N ASP A 35 8.41 4.49 11.44
CA ASP A 35 7.13 4.34 10.82
C ASP A 35 7.19 2.91 10.29
N ASP A 36 6.59 1.99 11.04
CA ASP A 36 5.93 0.82 10.47
C ASP A 36 4.90 1.41 9.48
N GLU A 37 5.40 1.87 8.33
CA GLU A 37 4.66 2.05 7.10
C GLU A 37 4.13 0.66 6.82
N ASP A 38 2.94 0.39 7.38
CA ASP A 38 2.00 -0.56 6.86
C ASP A 38 2.10 -0.41 5.33
N ASP A 39 2.70 -1.39 4.67
CA ASP A 39 2.88 -1.56 3.22
C ASP A 39 1.50 -1.63 2.49
N LEU A 40 0.49 -0.96 3.03
CA LEU A 40 -0.70 -0.54 2.35
C LEU A 40 -0.24 0.25 1.14
N ALA A 41 -0.71 -0.13 -0.03
CA ALA A 41 -0.60 0.78 -1.15
C ALA A 41 -1.20 2.12 -0.72
N PRO A 42 -0.49 3.24 -0.89
CA PRO A 42 -0.95 4.53 -0.37
C PRO A 42 -2.26 4.98 -1.00
N TYR A 43 -2.72 4.29 -2.04
CA TYR A 43 -3.98 4.54 -2.74
C TYR A 43 -4.84 3.29 -2.74
N GLU A 44 -6.08 3.44 -2.32
CA GLU A 44 -7.12 2.42 -2.46
C GLU A 44 -8.12 2.80 -3.55
N GLY A 45 -8.61 1.81 -4.27
CA GLY A 45 -9.71 1.97 -5.22
C GLY A 45 -10.80 0.93 -4.99
N ARG A 46 -12.05 1.29 -5.25
CA ARG A 46 -13.18 0.38 -5.24
C ARG A 46 -13.63 0.05 -6.65
N VAL A 47 -13.77 -1.25 -6.94
CA VAL A 47 -14.32 -1.73 -8.21
C VAL A 47 -15.83 -1.42 -8.26
N VAL A 48 -16.25 -0.57 -9.19
CA VAL A 48 -17.65 -0.18 -9.39
C VAL A 48 -18.28 -0.77 -10.66
N ALA A 49 -17.49 -1.43 -11.52
CA ALA A 49 -18.01 -2.18 -12.66
C ALA A 49 -18.86 -3.37 -12.18
N LYS A 50 -20.16 -3.40 -12.56
CA LYS A 50 -21.11 -4.47 -12.14
C LYS A 50 -20.67 -5.88 -12.53
N ARG A 51 -19.97 -6.03 -13.66
CA ARG A 51 -19.41 -7.31 -14.13
C ARG A 51 -18.00 -7.59 -13.60
N GLY A 52 -17.46 -6.72 -12.75
CA GLY A 52 -16.07 -6.72 -12.32
C GLY A 52 -15.13 -6.09 -13.35
N VAL A 53 -13.85 -6.07 -13.00
CA VAL A 53 -12.76 -5.57 -13.85
C VAL A 53 -11.76 -6.70 -14.10
N VAL A 54 -11.31 -6.82 -15.35
CA VAL A 54 -10.30 -7.82 -15.75
C VAL A 54 -8.92 -7.30 -15.42
N LEU A 55 -8.10 -8.13 -14.79
CA LEU A 55 -6.71 -7.86 -14.49
C LEU A 55 -5.82 -8.38 -15.62
N ARG A 56 -4.80 -7.60 -15.98
CA ARG A 56 -3.90 -7.90 -17.10
C ARG A 56 -2.44 -7.80 -16.69
N THR A 57 -1.56 -8.40 -17.49
CA THR A 57 -0.11 -8.29 -17.31
C THR A 57 0.47 -6.97 -17.81
N GLY A 58 -0.34 -6.09 -18.40
CA GLY A 58 0.09 -4.79 -18.90
C GLY A 58 -1.09 -3.86 -19.19
N PRO A 59 -0.83 -2.57 -19.45
CA PRO A 59 -1.83 -1.51 -19.54
C PRO A 59 -2.47 -1.45 -20.94
N SER A 60 -2.94 -2.60 -21.46
CA SER A 60 -3.64 -2.70 -22.73
C SER A 60 -4.48 -3.99 -22.77
N TYR A 61 -5.56 -3.99 -23.55
CA TYR A 61 -6.38 -5.16 -23.81
C TYR A 61 -5.69 -6.27 -24.60
N GLU A 62 -4.54 -6.00 -25.22
CA GLU A 62 -3.71 -7.00 -25.90
C GLU A 62 -2.89 -7.86 -24.92
N TYR A 63 -2.65 -7.37 -23.71
CA TYR A 63 -1.93 -8.14 -22.69
C TYR A 63 -2.80 -9.26 -22.11
N ARG A 64 -2.16 -10.38 -21.76
CA ARG A 64 -2.84 -11.55 -21.20
C ARG A 64 -3.68 -11.18 -19.97
N ALA A 65 -4.92 -11.66 -19.93
CA ALA A 65 -5.75 -11.62 -18.73
C ALA A 65 -5.23 -12.62 -17.69
N VAL A 66 -5.04 -12.15 -16.45
CA VAL A 66 -4.52 -12.96 -15.33
C VAL A 66 -5.54 -13.18 -14.22
N GLY A 67 -6.71 -12.55 -14.32
CA GLY A 67 -7.79 -12.72 -13.36
C GLY A 67 -8.82 -11.61 -13.47
N SER A 68 -9.63 -11.47 -12.43
CA SER A 68 -10.59 -10.38 -12.30
C SER A 68 -10.84 -10.02 -10.84
N LYS A 69 -11.29 -8.78 -10.61
CA LYS A 69 -11.82 -8.33 -9.33
C LYS A 69 -13.31 -8.05 -9.49
N ARG A 70 -14.10 -8.52 -8.53
CA ARG A 70 -15.57 -8.40 -8.58
C ARG A 70 -16.01 -7.00 -8.16
N TYR A 71 -17.23 -6.62 -8.52
CA TYR A 71 -17.89 -5.42 -8.00
C TYR A 71 -17.77 -5.33 -6.47
N GLY A 72 -17.53 -4.12 -5.96
CA GLY A 72 -17.38 -3.82 -4.55
C GLY A 72 -16.01 -4.15 -3.95
N THR A 73 -15.16 -4.89 -4.68
CA THR A 73 -13.80 -5.23 -4.21
C THR A 73 -12.97 -3.97 -4.04
N VAL A 74 -12.28 -3.85 -2.91
CA VAL A 74 -11.25 -2.83 -2.70
C VAL A 74 -9.93 -3.38 -3.25
N VAL A 75 -9.23 -2.57 -4.03
CA VAL A 75 -7.94 -2.88 -4.63
C VAL A 75 -6.90 -1.86 -4.16
N ALA A 76 -5.71 -2.36 -3.90
CA ALA A 76 -4.54 -1.56 -3.56
C ALA A 76 -3.87 -1.10 -4.86
N ILE A 77 -3.72 0.22 -5.04
CA ILE A 77 -3.19 0.85 -6.25
C ILE A 77 -1.78 1.37 -5.96
N ALA A 78 -0.81 0.91 -6.73
CA ALA A 78 0.59 1.34 -6.59
C ALA A 78 0.84 2.70 -7.28
N CYS A 79 0.36 2.86 -8.52
CA CYS A 79 0.48 4.10 -9.29
C CYS A 79 -0.43 4.07 -10.53
N ARG A 80 -0.61 5.23 -11.19
CA ARG A 80 -1.27 5.38 -12.48
C ARG A 80 -0.27 5.57 -13.62
N LEU A 81 -0.60 5.10 -14.82
CA LEU A 81 0.24 5.24 -16.00
C LEU A 81 -0.60 5.33 -17.27
N ASN A 82 0.00 5.83 -18.36
CA ASN A 82 -0.63 5.81 -19.66
C ASN A 82 -0.42 4.45 -20.34
N GLY A 83 -1.47 3.96 -20.99
CA GLY A 83 -1.49 2.70 -21.73
C GLY A 83 -2.31 2.84 -23.00
N GLN A 84 -2.92 1.73 -23.43
CA GLN A 84 -3.90 1.78 -24.51
C GLN A 84 -5.05 2.72 -24.11
N GLU A 85 -5.33 3.68 -24.98
CA GLU A 85 -6.55 4.47 -24.87
C GLU A 85 -7.75 3.60 -25.18
N VAL A 86 -8.71 3.61 -24.29
CA VAL A 86 -10.01 3.03 -24.58
C VAL A 86 -11.10 3.91 -23.98
N GLU A 87 -12.26 3.98 -24.64
CA GLU A 87 -13.32 4.96 -24.35
C GLU A 87 -12.82 6.41 -24.10
N GLY A 88 -11.72 6.84 -24.76
CA GLY A 88 -11.14 8.18 -24.59
C GLY A 88 -10.34 8.40 -23.29
N ASN A 89 -10.02 7.34 -22.54
CA ASN A 89 -9.20 7.41 -21.33
C ASN A 89 -7.95 6.52 -21.48
N PRO A 90 -6.74 7.11 -21.53
CA PRO A 90 -5.48 6.36 -21.64
C PRO A 90 -4.92 5.88 -20.29
N VAL A 91 -5.56 6.23 -19.17
CA VAL A 91 -5.01 5.96 -17.84
C VAL A 91 -5.33 4.53 -17.40
N TRP A 92 -4.33 3.87 -16.83
CA TRP A 92 -4.41 2.55 -16.22
C TRP A 92 -3.86 2.62 -14.80
N TYR A 93 -4.38 1.75 -13.92
CA TYR A 93 -3.80 1.53 -12.60
C TYR A 93 -2.93 0.28 -12.62
N ARG A 94 -1.72 0.42 -12.09
CA ARG A 94 -0.91 -0.71 -11.63
C ARG A 94 -1.29 -1.01 -10.19
N LEU A 95 -1.76 -2.23 -9.93
CA LEU A 95 -2.10 -2.69 -8.59
C LEU A 95 -0.86 -3.19 -7.86
N SER A 96 -0.94 -3.35 -6.54
CA SER A 96 0.19 -3.81 -5.71
C SER A 96 0.66 -5.23 -6.04
N ASP A 97 -0.22 -6.07 -6.58
CA ASP A 97 0.13 -7.40 -7.08
C ASP A 97 0.80 -7.38 -8.48
N ALA A 98 1.22 -6.19 -8.93
CA ALA A 98 1.80 -5.90 -10.25
C ALA A 98 0.88 -6.20 -11.44
N SER A 99 -0.41 -6.46 -11.21
CA SER A 99 -1.40 -6.53 -12.27
C SER A 99 -1.90 -5.15 -12.68
N TYR A 100 -2.52 -5.07 -13.86
CA TYR A 100 -3.04 -3.83 -14.42
C TYR A 100 -4.55 -3.90 -14.57
N ALA A 101 -5.23 -2.85 -14.14
CA ALA A 101 -6.66 -2.66 -14.31
C ALA A 101 -6.91 -1.26 -14.86
N TRP A 102 -7.97 -1.10 -15.65
CA TRP A 102 -8.29 0.21 -16.17
C TRP A 102 -8.91 1.09 -15.07
N SER A 103 -8.34 2.29 -14.90
CA SER A 103 -8.69 3.32 -13.93
C SER A 103 -10.01 4.07 -14.14
N SER A 104 -10.77 3.83 -15.22
CA SER A 104 -11.99 4.61 -15.48
C SER A 104 -12.94 4.61 -14.28
N VAL A 105 -13.60 5.73 -14.00
CA VAL A 105 -14.62 5.86 -12.94
C VAL A 105 -15.80 4.88 -13.10
N ARG A 106 -15.93 4.24 -14.27
CA ARG A 106 -16.90 3.16 -14.52
C ARG A 106 -16.41 1.79 -14.04
N HIS A 107 -15.11 1.66 -13.78
CA HIS A 107 -14.42 0.44 -13.39
C HIS A 107 -13.90 0.52 -11.96
N ILE A 108 -13.12 1.54 -11.63
CA ILE A 108 -12.50 1.75 -10.32
C ILE A 108 -12.67 3.21 -9.93
N VAL A 109 -13.15 3.46 -8.71
CA VAL A 109 -13.22 4.79 -8.09
C VAL A 109 -12.30 4.78 -6.88
N HIS A 110 -11.39 5.73 -6.78
CA HIS A 110 -10.61 6.01 -5.57
C HIS A 110 -11.15 7.26 -4.90
N ASP A 111 -11.01 7.31 -3.58
CA ASP A 111 -11.32 8.49 -2.76
C ASP A 111 -10.01 9.15 -2.32
N GLY A 112 -10.00 10.48 -2.20
CA GLY A 112 -8.82 11.24 -1.73
C GLY A 112 -7.86 11.65 -2.84
N GLU A 113 -6.56 11.63 -2.53
CA GLU A 113 -5.48 12.00 -3.46
C GLU A 113 -5.45 11.03 -4.66
N ASP A 114 -5.25 11.59 -5.85
CA ASP A 114 -5.04 10.78 -7.04
C ASP A 114 -3.78 9.88 -6.89
N PRO A 115 -3.83 8.62 -7.36
CA PRO A 115 -2.64 7.81 -7.46
C PRO A 115 -1.53 8.52 -8.24
N ARG A 116 -0.33 8.56 -7.67
CA ARG A 116 0.84 9.15 -8.34
C ARG A 116 1.12 8.47 -9.67
N TRP A 117 1.81 9.18 -10.56
CA TRP A 117 2.29 8.58 -11.81
C TRP A 117 3.39 7.55 -11.54
N CYS A 118 3.35 6.45 -12.28
CA CYS A 118 4.53 5.67 -12.61
C CYS A 118 5.30 6.44 -13.71
#